data_AF-A7N2K6-F1
#
_entry.id   AF-A7N2K6-F1
#
_cell.length_a   1.000
_cell.length_b   1.000
_cell.length_c   1.000
_cell.angle_alpha   90.00
_cell.angle_beta   90.00
_cell.angle_gamma   90.00
#
_symmetry.space_group_name_H-M   'P 1'
#
loop_
_entity.id
_entity.type
_entity.pdbx_description
1 polymer ?
#
loop_
_entity_poly.entity_id
_entity_poly.type
_entity_poly.pdbx_seq_one_letter_code
_entity_poly.pdbx_strand_id
1 'polypeptide(L)'
;MTSLFLKSLLGAGAVLIIAMLSKSKSFYVAGLVPLFPTFALIAHFIVGSERDMEALRQTALFGIYSLIPYAANLISVFYFSYRLSLVGT
;
A
#
# COMPACT_ATOMS: atom_id res chain seq x y z
N MET A 1 4.39 0.19 -23.41
CA MET A 1 3.87 1.49 -22.92
C MET A 1 2.46 1.39 -22.38
N THR A 2 1.52 0.77 -23.10
CA THR A 2 0.12 0.56 -22.65
C THR A 2 -0.03 -0.18 -21.31
N SER A 3 0.77 -1.25 -21.08
CA SER A 3 0.78 -1.98 -19.79
C SER A 3 1.19 -1.10 -18.60
N LEU A 4 2.18 -0.22 -18.79
CA LEU A 4 2.65 0.69 -17.75
C LEU A 4 1.60 1.77 -17.43
N PHE A 5 0.94 2.28 -18.47
CA PHE A 5 -0.14 3.27 -18.36
C PHE A 5 -1.37 2.72 -17.61
N LEU A 6 -1.73 1.45 -17.83
CA LEU A 6 -2.85 0.84 -17.13
C LEU A 6 -2.53 0.58 -15.64
N LYS A 7 -1.30 0.14 -15.35
CA LYS A 7 -0.80 -0.05 -13.97
C LYS A 7 -0.73 1.27 -13.20
N SER A 8 -0.30 2.36 -13.86
CA SER A 8 -0.25 3.69 -13.22
C SER A 8 -1.64 4.26 -12.98
N LEU A 9 -2.60 4.02 -13.88
CA LEU A 9 -3.99 4.43 -13.69
C LEU A 9 -4.66 3.74 -12.50
N LEU A 10 -4.36 2.46 -12.25
CA LEU A 10 -4.80 1.76 -11.05
C LEU A 10 -4.23 2.39 -9.76
N GLY A 11 -2.95 2.75 -9.77
CA GLY A 11 -2.34 3.50 -8.67
C GLY A 11 -3.01 4.84 -8.41
N ALA A 12 -3.25 5.62 -9.47
CA ALA A 12 -3.94 6.91 -9.38
C ALA A 12 -5.39 6.76 -8.86
N GLY A 13 -6.10 5.72 -9.31
CA GLY A 13 -7.44 5.40 -8.81
C GLY A 13 -7.45 5.09 -7.31
N ALA A 14 -6.48 4.30 -6.82
CA ALA A 14 -6.35 4.02 -5.39
C ALA A 14 -6.10 5.31 -4.57
N VAL A 15 -5.26 6.23 -5.06
CA VAL A 15 -5.01 7.53 -4.42
C VAL A 15 -6.29 8.38 -4.36
N LEU A 16 -7.09 8.40 -5.43
CA LEU A 16 -8.39 9.09 -5.43
C LEU A 16 -9.35 8.50 -4.41
N ILE A 17 -9.42 7.17 -4.31
CA ILE A 17 -10.25 6.48 -3.31
C ILE A 17 -9.80 6.83 -1.89
N ILE A 18 -8.49 6.86 -1.61
CA ILE A 18 -7.93 7.31 -0.33
C ILE A 18 -8.36 8.74 -0.03
N ALA A 19 -8.24 9.65 -1.00
CA ALA A 19 -8.61 11.06 -0.84
C ALA A 19 -10.11 11.29 -0.63
N MET A 20 -10.96 10.42 -1.21
CA MET A 20 -12.41 10.45 -0.97
C MET A 20 -12.76 9.88 0.41
N LEU A 21 -12.16 8.75 0.79
CA LEU A 21 -12.42 8.11 2.07
C LEU A 21 -11.88 8.93 3.25
N SER A 22 -10.75 9.62 3.10
CA SER A 22 -10.19 10.48 4.16
C SER A 22 -11.09 11.65 4.54
N LYS A 23 -12.00 12.07 3.64
CA LYS A 23 -13.01 13.10 3.90
C LYS A 23 -14.32 12.55 4.47
N SER A 24 -14.47 11.24 4.56
CA SER A 24 -15.69 10.58 5.03
C SER A 24 -15.73 10.43 6.56
N LYS A 25 -16.90 10.09 7.12
CA LYS A 25 -17.03 9.73 8.55
C LYS A 25 -16.16 8.53 8.97
N SER A 26 -15.74 7.72 8.00
CA SER A 26 -14.90 6.53 8.19
C SER A 26 -13.48 6.77 7.65
N PHE A 27 -12.89 7.93 7.96
CA PHE A 27 -11.58 8.34 7.43
C PHE A 27 -10.46 7.34 7.74
N TYR A 28 -10.57 6.57 8.83
CA TYR A 28 -9.61 5.53 9.20
C TYR A 28 -9.51 4.40 8.16
N VAL A 29 -10.58 4.16 7.37
CA VAL A 29 -10.57 3.18 6.27
C VAL A 29 -9.62 3.61 5.16
N ALA A 30 -9.36 4.91 5.00
CA ALA A 30 -8.38 5.41 4.03
C ALA A 30 -6.97 4.88 4.31
N GLY A 31 -6.63 4.58 5.57
CA GLY A 31 -5.36 3.94 5.94
C GLY A 31 -5.28 2.45 5.60
N LEU A 32 -6.42 1.79 5.33
CA LEU A 32 -6.48 0.37 4.95
C LEU A 32 -6.51 0.16 3.42
N VAL A 33 -6.86 1.19 2.64
CA VAL A 33 -6.88 1.11 1.17
C VAL A 33 -5.49 0.79 0.56
N PRO A 34 -4.36 1.32 1.06
CA PRO A 34 -3.04 0.95 0.55
C PRO A 34 -2.68 -0.52 0.79
N LEU A 35 -3.21 -1.10 1.87
CA LEU A 35 -3.05 -2.51 2.22
C LEU A 35 -3.91 -3.45 1.37
N PHE A 36 -4.82 -2.90 0.56
CA PHE A 36 -5.75 -3.73 -0.18
C PHE A 36 -4.94 -4.69 -1.07
N PRO A 37 -5.23 -6.01 -1.04
CA PRO A 37 -4.38 -7.04 -1.63
C PRO A 37 -4.05 -6.81 -3.10
N THR A 38 -4.81 -5.99 -3.80
CA THR A 38 -4.67 -5.66 -5.22
C THR A 38 -3.24 -5.34 -5.64
N PHE A 39 -2.49 -4.50 -4.90
CA PHE A 39 -1.09 -4.21 -5.26
C PHE A 39 -0.18 -5.42 -5.08
N ALA A 40 -0.37 -6.19 -4.01
CA ALA A 40 0.35 -7.44 -3.79
C ALA A 40 -0.01 -8.48 -4.87
N LEU A 41 -1.27 -8.55 -5.28
CA LEU A 41 -1.77 -9.44 -6.34
C LEU A 41 -1.14 -9.11 -7.69
N ILE A 42 -0.99 -7.82 -8.02
CA ILE A 42 -0.27 -7.37 -9.22
C ILE A 42 1.20 -7.80 -9.14
N ALA A 43 1.87 -7.59 -8.00
CA ALA A 43 3.27 -8.01 -7.83
C ALA A 43 3.43 -9.53 -7.94
N HIS A 44 2.55 -10.30 -7.32
CA HIS A 44 2.51 -11.77 -7.42
C HIS A 44 2.27 -12.23 -8.85
N PHE A 45 1.34 -11.60 -9.57
CA PHE A 45 1.08 -11.93 -10.97
C PHE A 45 2.30 -11.65 -11.84
N ILE A 46 2.93 -10.47 -11.69
CA ILE A 46 4.13 -10.11 -12.46
C ILE A 46 5.27 -11.10 -12.16
N VAL A 47 5.59 -11.33 -10.88
CA VAL A 47 6.66 -12.26 -10.50
C VAL A 47 6.36 -13.68 -10.96
N GLY A 48 5.14 -14.17 -10.78
CA GLY A 48 4.75 -15.51 -11.26
C GLY A 48 4.76 -15.64 -12.79
N SER A 49 4.63 -14.53 -13.53
CA SER A 49 4.67 -14.53 -15.00
C SER A 49 6.07 -14.31 -15.60
N GLU A 50 6.96 -13.59 -14.90
CA GLU A 50 8.29 -13.22 -15.39
C GLU A 50 9.42 -14.05 -14.73
N ARG A 51 9.15 -14.72 -13.61
CA ARG A 51 10.08 -15.58 -12.85
C ARG A 51 9.44 -16.96 -12.66
N ASP A 52 10.00 -17.76 -11.76
CA ASP A 52 9.49 -19.06 -11.36
C ASP A 52 8.60 -18.99 -10.10
N MET A 53 7.95 -20.11 -9.81
CA MET A 53 7.07 -20.25 -8.64
C MET A 53 7.82 -20.16 -7.31
N GLU A 54 9.13 -20.45 -7.30
CA GLU A 54 9.96 -20.29 -6.11
C GLU A 54 10.16 -18.80 -5.76
N ALA A 55 10.48 -17.96 -6.76
CA ALA A 55 10.53 -16.51 -6.59
C ALA A 55 9.18 -15.92 -6.15
N LEU A 56 8.06 -16.44 -6.66
CA LEU A 56 6.74 -16.04 -6.21
C LEU A 56 6.52 -16.33 -4.72
N ARG A 57 6.89 -17.52 -4.24
CA ARG A 57 6.78 -17.90 -2.82
C ARG A 57 7.65 -17.02 -1.92
N GLN A 58 8.88 -16.74 -2.35
CA GLN A 58 9.77 -15.81 -1.64
C GLN A 58 9.19 -14.40 -1.60
N THR A 59 8.59 -13.93 -2.69
CA THR A 59 7.92 -12.62 -2.74
C THR A 59 6.76 -12.54 -1.76
N ALA A 60 5.93 -13.59 -1.67
CA ALA A 60 4.82 -13.65 -0.72
C ALA A 60 5.32 -13.70 0.73
N LEU A 61 6.36 -14.49 1.03
CA LEU A 61 7.00 -14.52 2.36
C LEU A 61 7.55 -13.16 2.74
N PHE A 62 8.24 -12.48 1.83
CA PHE A 62 8.76 -11.13 2.06
C PHE A 62 7.62 -10.12 2.26
N GLY A 63 6.50 -10.31 1.56
CA GLY A 63 5.26 -9.56 1.80
C GLY A 63 4.75 -9.70 3.24
N ILE A 64 4.80 -10.89 3.82
CA ILE A 64 4.46 -11.10 5.25
C ILE A 64 5.46 -10.37 6.15
N TYR A 65 6.77 -10.49 5.90
CA TYR A 65 7.77 -9.78 6.69
C TYR A 65 7.65 -8.25 6.59
N SER A 66 7.15 -7.72 5.47
CA SER A 66 6.89 -6.29 5.28
C SER A 66 5.82 -5.71 6.21
N LEU A 67 5.02 -6.56 6.88
CA LEU A 67 4.10 -6.12 7.93
C LEU A 67 4.83 -5.50 9.12
N ILE A 68 6.07 -5.90 9.40
CA ILE A 68 6.87 -5.36 10.50
C ILE A 68 7.19 -3.88 10.27
N PRO A 69 7.84 -3.46 9.17
CA PRO A 69 8.09 -2.04 8.91
C PRO A 69 6.80 -1.23 8.78
N TYR A 70 5.72 -1.83 8.27
CA TYR A 70 4.42 -1.17 8.22
C TYR A 70 3.85 -0.92 9.62
N ALA A 71 3.87 -1.90 10.51
CA ALA A 71 3.45 -1.74 11.90
C ALA A 71 4.28 -0.68 12.62
N ALA A 72 5.60 -0.66 12.41
CA ALA A 72 6.48 0.37 12.95
C ALA A 72 6.10 1.77 12.46
N ASN A 73 5.75 1.92 11.18
CA ASN A 73 5.25 3.18 10.63
C ASN A 73 3.94 3.62 11.32
N LEU A 74 2.96 2.72 11.46
CA LEU A 74 1.69 3.03 12.13
C LEU A 74 1.88 3.44 13.58
N ILE A 75 2.73 2.72 14.33
CA ILE A 75 3.07 3.05 15.72
C ILE A 75 3.72 4.43 15.79
N SER A 76 4.62 4.74 14.86
CA SER A 76 5.28 6.04 14.78
C SER A 76 4.27 7.15 14.54
N VAL A 77 3.42 7.02 13.53
CA VAL A 77 2.37 8.02 13.24
C VAL A 77 1.43 8.17 14.43
N PHE A 78 1.00 7.08 15.07
CA PHE A 78 0.13 7.12 16.24
C PHE A 78 0.77 7.87 17.41
N TYR A 79 2.01 7.54 17.76
CA TYR A 79 2.70 8.16 18.89
C TYR A 79 3.11 9.62 18.62
N PHE A 80 3.68 9.89 17.45
CA PHE A 80 4.19 11.22 17.11
C PHE A 80 3.11 12.19 16.64
N SER A 81 1.91 11.73 16.28
CA SER A 81 0.79 12.62 15.91
C SER A 81 0.43 13.64 17.00
N TYR A 82 0.69 13.32 18.27
CA TYR A 82 0.48 14.24 19.40
C TYR A 82 1.67 15.17 19.69
N ARG A 83 2.85 14.88 19.11
CA ARG A 83 4.12 15.55 19.44
C ARG A 83 4.62 16.47 18.33
N LEU A 84 4.31 16.15 17.07
CA LEU A 84 4.86 16.81 15.90
C LEU A 84 3.73 17.32 15.00
N SER A 85 3.86 18.55 14.51
CA SER A 85 2.94 19.09 13.51
C SER A 85 3.25 18.52 12.13
N LEU A 86 2.20 18.13 11.39
CA LEU A 86 2.32 17.68 10.00
C LEU A 86 2.62 18.85 9.05
N VAL A 87 2.26 20.07 9.44
CA VAL A 87 2.48 21.31 8.70
C VAL A 87 3.41 22.16 9.55
N GLY A 88 4.58 22.53 9.03
CA GLY A 88 5.42 23.52 9.69
C GLY A 88 4.63 24.81 9.83
N THR A 89 4.21 25.14 11.04
CA THR A 89 3.69 26.47 11.39
C THR A 89 4.84 27.44 11.54
#